data_AF-A0A7S2JBG4-F1
#
_entry.id   AF-A0A7S2JBG4-F1
#
_cell.length_a   1.000
_cell.length_b   1.000
_cell.length_c   1.000
_cell.angle_alpha   90.00
_cell.angle_beta   90.00
_cell.angle_gamma   90.00
#
_symmetry.space_group_name_H-M   'P 1'
#
loop_
_entity.id
_entity.type
_entity.pdbx_description
1 polymer ?
#
loop_
_entity_poly.entity_id
_entity_poly.type
_entity_poly.pdbx_seq_one_letter_code
_entity_poly.pdbx_strand_id
1 'polypeptide(L)'
;MQASTLDQLKAVSGKQGISLEKYRNIGIMAHIDAGKTTTTERILYYTGRETKIGEVHQGEATMDWMEQERERGITITSAATTCFWNDHRINIVDTPGHVDFTLEVERALRVLDGAVAVFDGVAGVEPQTETVWRQANRYDVPRLCFVNKMDRNGADFYRDVQMMVDQLGCDPVPLQLPIGQDISFKGMYDLVSQKSLLWKGDGLGAEFDVVDEIPEGMEDVVEEYRAKLVEKAVEQDDEELEKFFETGEAPDVATLKKLIRKGTLSFSIVPVLC
;
A
#
# COMPACT_ATOMS: atom_id res chain seq x y z
N MET A 1 15.63 -12.46 -9.77
CA MET A 1 15.29 -13.59 -8.88
C MET A 1 15.69 -13.21 -7.46
N GLN A 2 14.74 -12.72 -6.64
CA GLN A 2 15.02 -12.31 -5.25
C GLN A 2 15.17 -13.55 -4.36
N ALA A 3 16.08 -13.48 -3.38
CA ALA A 3 16.36 -14.58 -2.44
C ALA A 3 15.10 -14.93 -1.63
N SER A 4 14.83 -16.23 -1.43
CA SER A 4 13.67 -16.71 -0.68
C SER A 4 13.66 -16.16 0.75
N THR A 5 12.49 -16.06 1.40
CA THR A 5 12.40 -15.72 2.84
C THR A 5 13.35 -16.58 3.69
N LEU A 6 13.55 -17.85 3.33
CA LEU A 6 14.47 -18.78 3.98
C LEU A 6 15.95 -18.41 3.79
N ASP A 7 16.32 -17.88 2.63
CA ASP A 7 17.69 -17.41 2.36
C ASP A 7 17.96 -16.05 3.02
N GLN A 8 16.96 -15.17 3.05
CA GLN A 8 17.02 -13.93 3.83
C GLN A 8 17.10 -14.23 5.34
N LEU A 9 16.33 -15.21 5.83
CA LEU A 9 16.42 -15.73 7.20
C LEU A 9 17.80 -16.30 7.52
N LYS A 10 18.45 -17.02 6.60
CA LYS A 10 19.82 -17.54 6.80
C LYS A 10 20.87 -16.42 6.82
N ALA A 11 20.70 -15.38 5.99
CA ALA A 11 21.57 -14.22 6.01
C ALA A 11 21.45 -13.42 7.32
N VAL A 12 20.23 -13.32 7.86
CA VAL A 12 19.93 -12.55 9.08
C VAL A 12 20.14 -13.35 10.37
N SER A 13 19.94 -14.67 10.36
CA SER A 13 20.16 -15.54 11.53
C SER A 13 21.64 -15.80 11.85
N GLY A 14 22.56 -15.33 10.99
CA GLY A 14 23.99 -15.58 11.12
C GLY A 14 24.72 -14.75 12.19
N LYS A 15 24.38 -13.47 12.42
CA LYS A 15 25.13 -12.58 13.33
C LYS A 15 24.26 -11.39 13.77
N GLN A 16 23.98 -11.30 15.08
CA GLN A 16 23.24 -10.21 15.76
C GLN A 16 21.77 -10.06 15.31
N GLY A 17 20.85 -9.96 16.29
CA GLY A 17 19.43 -9.77 16.00
C GLY A 17 19.16 -8.52 15.14
N ILE A 18 18.05 -8.54 14.40
CA ILE A 18 17.61 -7.41 13.57
C ILE A 18 17.44 -6.16 14.43
N SER A 19 18.01 -5.04 14.01
CA SER A 19 17.85 -3.74 14.66
C SER A 19 16.36 -3.34 14.73
N LEU A 20 15.93 -2.71 15.82
CA LEU A 20 14.54 -2.29 16.01
C LEU A 20 14.04 -1.36 14.89
N GLU A 21 14.92 -0.54 14.32
CA GLU A 21 14.61 0.36 13.20
C GLU A 21 14.23 -0.38 11.90
N LYS A 22 14.53 -1.68 11.81
CA LYS A 22 14.21 -2.56 10.68
C LYS A 22 12.92 -3.39 10.88
N TYR A 23 12.20 -3.18 11.98
CA TYR A 23 10.88 -3.77 12.20
C TYR A 23 9.79 -2.93 11.53
N ARG A 24 8.81 -3.60 10.94
CA ARG A 24 7.58 -3.00 10.40
C ARG A 24 6.39 -3.80 10.92
N ASN A 25 5.70 -3.29 11.92
CA ASN A 25 4.45 -3.89 12.43
C ASN A 25 3.28 -3.21 11.73
N ILE A 26 2.71 -3.86 10.71
CA ILE A 26 1.69 -3.26 9.84
C ILE A 26 0.39 -4.06 9.86
N GLY A 27 -0.74 -3.37 9.82
CA GLY A 27 -2.04 -3.98 9.56
C GLY A 27 -2.48 -3.76 8.12
N ILE A 28 -3.18 -4.71 7.53
CA ILE A 28 -3.94 -4.47 6.30
C ILE A 28 -5.39 -4.23 6.70
N MET A 29 -5.92 -3.06 6.37
CA MET A 29 -7.29 -2.63 6.68
C MET A 29 -8.05 -2.35 5.38
N ALA A 30 -9.30 -2.77 5.28
CA ALA A 30 -10.11 -2.56 4.08
C ALA A 30 -11.60 -2.74 4.37
N HIS A 31 -12.47 -2.29 3.48
CA HIS A 31 -13.85 -2.77 3.42
C HIS A 31 -13.92 -4.24 2.97
N ILE A 32 -15.10 -4.85 3.09
CA ILE A 32 -15.42 -6.18 2.56
C ILE A 32 -15.16 -6.17 1.05
N ASP A 33 -14.62 -7.27 0.54
CA ASP A 33 -14.32 -7.48 -0.88
C ASP A 33 -13.33 -6.51 -1.54
N ALA A 34 -12.78 -5.49 -0.87
CA ALA A 34 -11.72 -4.61 -1.43
C ALA A 34 -10.39 -5.35 -1.74
N GLY A 35 -10.27 -6.62 -1.37
CA GLY A 35 -9.12 -7.48 -1.70
C GLY A 35 -8.01 -7.46 -0.65
N LYS A 36 -8.34 -7.19 0.61
CA LYS A 36 -7.41 -7.23 1.76
C LYS A 36 -6.64 -8.55 1.87
N THR A 37 -7.36 -9.67 1.97
CA THR A 37 -6.77 -11.02 2.11
C THR A 37 -5.91 -11.37 0.89
N THR A 38 -6.43 -11.11 -0.32
CA THR A 38 -5.67 -11.33 -1.56
C THR A 38 -4.38 -10.51 -1.59
N THR A 39 -4.42 -9.25 -1.14
CA THR A 39 -3.23 -8.39 -1.05
C THR A 39 -2.22 -8.96 -0.05
N THR A 40 -2.69 -9.38 1.13
CA THR A 40 -1.85 -10.04 2.14
C THR A 40 -1.17 -11.27 1.57
N GLU A 41 -1.91 -12.18 0.91
CA GLU A 41 -1.36 -13.39 0.31
C GLU A 41 -0.31 -13.10 -0.76
N ARG A 42 -0.53 -12.06 -1.59
CA ARG A 42 0.45 -11.61 -2.59
C ARG A 42 1.74 -11.12 -1.93
N ILE A 43 1.65 -10.38 -0.83
CA ILE A 43 2.84 -9.97 -0.05
C ILE A 43 3.60 -11.21 0.46
N LEU A 44 2.90 -12.22 0.98
CA LEU A 44 3.53 -13.44 1.48
C LEU A 44 4.20 -14.27 0.39
N TYR A 45 3.60 -14.30 -0.80
CA TYR A 45 4.18 -14.95 -1.97
C TYR A 45 5.44 -14.22 -2.47
N TYR A 46 5.36 -12.90 -2.67
CA TYR A 46 6.49 -12.12 -3.20
C TYR A 46 7.67 -12.06 -2.23
N THR A 47 7.41 -12.11 -0.92
CA THR A 47 8.48 -12.27 0.09
C THR A 47 9.06 -13.68 0.10
N GLY A 48 8.41 -14.66 -0.53
CA GLY A 48 8.83 -16.06 -0.57
C GLY A 48 8.53 -16.83 0.72
N ARG A 49 7.61 -16.33 1.54
CA ARG A 49 7.11 -17.06 2.72
C ARG A 49 6.12 -18.14 2.32
N GLU A 50 5.22 -17.83 1.40
CA GLU A 50 4.31 -18.79 0.79
C GLU A 50 4.81 -19.17 -0.60
N THR A 51 4.75 -20.46 -0.93
CA THR A 51 5.16 -20.98 -2.25
C THR A 51 3.98 -21.23 -3.19
N LYS A 52 2.76 -21.10 -2.68
CA LYS A 52 1.50 -21.20 -3.41
C LYS A 52 0.60 -20.03 -3.00
N ILE A 53 -0.09 -19.43 -3.97
CA ILE A 53 -1.19 -18.50 -3.70
C ILE A 53 -2.47 -19.32 -3.82
N GLY A 54 -3.22 -19.44 -2.72
CA GLY A 54 -4.59 -19.95 -2.77
C GLY A 54 -5.49 -18.92 -3.44
N GLU A 55 -6.39 -19.33 -4.32
CA GLU A 55 -7.46 -18.45 -4.76
C GLU A 55 -8.52 -18.38 -3.66
N VAL A 56 -8.75 -17.19 -3.10
CA VAL A 56 -9.77 -16.95 -2.06
C VAL A 56 -11.15 -17.46 -2.50
N HIS A 57 -11.46 -17.40 -3.80
CA HIS A 57 -12.72 -17.89 -4.37
C HIS A 57 -12.87 -19.42 -4.40
N GLN A 58 -11.78 -20.18 -4.21
CA GLN A 58 -11.81 -21.65 -4.15
C GLN A 58 -11.71 -22.19 -2.71
N GLY A 59 -11.74 -21.32 -1.70
CA GLY A 59 -11.64 -21.72 -0.28
C GLY A 59 -10.26 -22.19 0.16
N GLU A 60 -9.22 -21.92 -0.64
CA GLU A 60 -7.83 -22.32 -0.36
C GLU A 60 -6.98 -21.22 0.32
N ALA A 61 -7.59 -20.11 0.75
CA ALA A 61 -6.87 -19.04 1.43
C ALA A 61 -6.19 -19.57 2.70
N THR A 62 -4.87 -19.37 2.81
CA THR A 62 -4.08 -19.92 3.93
C THR A 62 -4.33 -19.14 5.23
N MET A 63 -4.70 -17.87 5.10
CA MET A 63 -4.93 -16.95 6.23
C MET A 63 -6.32 -17.11 6.84
N ASP A 64 -7.33 -17.46 6.04
CA ASP A 64 -8.68 -17.80 6.49
C ASP A 64 -8.72 -19.29 6.89
N TRP A 65 -8.19 -19.59 8.08
CA TRP A 65 -8.00 -20.96 8.55
C TRP A 65 -9.27 -21.56 9.16
N MET A 66 -10.24 -20.74 9.58
CA MET A 66 -11.52 -21.23 10.09
C MET A 66 -12.43 -21.65 8.95
N GLU A 67 -13.12 -22.79 9.11
CA GLU A 67 -14.08 -23.32 8.12
C GLU A 67 -15.17 -22.28 7.79
N GLN A 68 -15.60 -21.50 8.78
CA GLN A 68 -16.58 -20.41 8.63
C GLN A 68 -16.05 -19.21 7.84
N GLU A 69 -14.74 -18.91 7.91
CA GLU A 69 -14.11 -17.85 7.11
C GLU A 69 -14.09 -18.26 5.63
N ARG A 70 -13.72 -19.52 5.36
CA ARG A 70 -13.70 -20.10 4.01
C ARG A 70 -15.08 -20.23 3.39
N GLU A 71 -16.07 -20.67 4.16
CA GLU A 71 -17.46 -20.82 3.69
C GLU A 71 -18.10 -19.47 3.32
N ARG A 72 -17.71 -18.39 4.01
CA ARG A 72 -18.32 -17.07 3.86
C ARG A 72 -17.48 -16.08 3.04
N GLY A 73 -16.22 -16.42 2.75
CA GLY A 73 -15.28 -15.54 2.04
C GLY A 73 -14.94 -14.27 2.81
N ILE A 74 -14.96 -14.31 4.15
CA ILE A 74 -14.68 -13.15 5.02
C ILE A 74 -13.63 -13.50 6.08
N THR A 75 -12.75 -12.55 6.39
CA THR A 75 -11.83 -12.64 7.53
C THR A 75 -12.58 -12.33 8.83
N ILE A 76 -12.59 -13.27 9.78
CA ILE A 76 -13.27 -13.16 11.07
C ILE A 76 -12.25 -12.89 12.19
N THR A 77 -11.11 -13.58 12.16
CA THR A 77 -10.05 -13.46 13.18
C THR A 77 -8.79 -12.82 12.65
N SER A 78 -8.15 -11.98 13.47
CA SER A 78 -6.88 -11.36 13.10
C SER A 78 -5.76 -12.41 13.08
N ALA A 79 -5.17 -12.65 11.91
CA ALA A 79 -4.01 -13.53 11.77
C ALA A 79 -2.71 -12.70 11.70
N ALA A 80 -1.73 -13.06 12.53
CA ALA A 80 -0.41 -12.43 12.53
C ALA A 80 0.62 -13.32 11.82
N THR A 81 1.34 -12.76 10.86
CA THR A 81 2.39 -13.47 10.11
C THR A 81 3.64 -12.60 9.95
N THR A 82 4.82 -13.21 9.94
CA THR A 82 6.10 -12.51 9.77
C THR A 82 6.74 -12.82 8.42
N CYS A 83 7.07 -11.83 7.60
CA CYS A 83 7.85 -12.01 6.39
C CYS A 83 9.07 -11.09 6.36
N PHE A 84 9.93 -11.26 5.36
CA PHE A 84 11.16 -10.49 5.20
C PHE A 84 11.19 -9.83 3.83
N TRP A 85 11.59 -8.57 3.80
CA TRP A 85 11.71 -7.79 2.57
C TRP A 85 12.82 -6.77 2.70
N ASN A 86 13.79 -6.79 1.78
CA ASN A 86 14.91 -5.83 1.75
C ASN A 86 15.59 -5.61 3.12
N ASP A 87 16.01 -6.70 3.78
CA ASP A 87 16.62 -6.71 5.12
C ASP A 87 15.71 -6.21 6.27
N HIS A 88 14.42 -6.00 6.02
CA HIS A 88 13.43 -5.64 7.04
C HIS A 88 12.63 -6.85 7.46
N ARG A 89 12.26 -6.87 8.73
CA ARG A 89 11.27 -7.81 9.26
C ARG A 89 9.91 -7.14 9.27
N ILE A 90 8.96 -7.73 8.57
CA ILE A 90 7.59 -7.24 8.49
C ILE A 90 6.71 -8.21 9.29
N ASN A 91 5.98 -7.69 10.27
CA ASN A 91 4.93 -8.42 10.97
C ASN A 91 3.60 -7.86 10.49
N ILE A 92 2.84 -8.69 9.77
CA ILE A 92 1.56 -8.33 9.17
C ILE A 92 0.46 -8.85 10.08
N VAL A 93 -0.50 -7.98 10.40
CA VAL A 93 -1.77 -8.36 11.04
C VAL A 93 -2.89 -8.16 10.02
N ASP A 94 -3.50 -9.25 9.59
CA ASP A 94 -4.65 -9.17 8.67
C ASP A 94 -5.91 -8.89 9.48
N THR A 95 -6.53 -7.71 9.28
CA THR A 95 -7.66 -7.27 10.12
C THR A 95 -9.02 -7.61 9.51
N PRO A 96 -10.07 -7.91 10.28
CA PRO A 96 -11.42 -8.11 9.71
C PRO A 96 -11.92 -6.87 8.95
N GLY A 97 -12.53 -7.06 7.78
CA GLY A 97 -13.10 -5.96 6.97
C GLY A 97 -14.59 -5.71 7.20
N HIS A 98 -15.25 -6.60 7.95
CA HIS A 98 -16.69 -6.55 8.21
C HIS A 98 -17.01 -5.76 9.50
N VAL A 99 -18.09 -4.96 9.46
CA VAL A 99 -18.57 -4.12 10.59
C VAL A 99 -18.85 -4.88 11.89
N ASP A 100 -19.19 -6.15 11.78
CA ASP A 100 -19.51 -7.01 12.93
C ASP A 100 -18.27 -7.36 13.77
N PHE A 101 -17.06 -7.11 13.26
CA PHE A 101 -15.80 -7.43 13.93
C PHE A 101 -14.97 -6.18 14.30
N THR A 102 -15.64 -5.04 14.48
CA THR A 102 -15.02 -3.76 14.87
C THR A 102 -14.16 -3.84 16.14
N LEU A 103 -14.49 -4.70 17.11
CA LEU A 103 -13.68 -4.92 18.31
C LEU A 103 -12.32 -5.56 18.01
N GLU A 104 -12.25 -6.46 17.03
CA GLU A 104 -10.99 -7.09 16.61
C GLU A 104 -10.12 -6.10 15.83
N VAL A 105 -10.74 -5.24 15.01
CA VAL A 105 -10.05 -4.14 14.32
C VAL A 105 -9.43 -3.16 15.33
N GLU A 106 -10.17 -2.74 16.36
CA GLU A 106 -9.62 -1.86 17.41
C GLU A 106 -8.45 -2.51 18.17
N ARG A 107 -8.54 -3.82 18.46
CA ARG A 107 -7.44 -4.55 19.12
C ARG A 107 -6.20 -4.62 18.25
N ALA A 108 -6.35 -4.88 16.95
CA ALA A 108 -5.24 -4.90 16.01
C ALA A 108 -4.58 -3.52 15.93
N LEU A 109 -5.35 -2.45 15.70
CA LEU A 109 -4.83 -1.09 15.54
C LEU A 109 -4.03 -0.59 16.76
N ARG A 110 -4.36 -1.05 17.98
CA ARG A 110 -3.61 -0.69 19.20
C ARG A 110 -2.20 -1.24 19.30
N VAL A 111 -1.87 -2.26 18.51
CA VAL A 111 -0.58 -2.97 18.56
C VAL A 111 0.26 -2.69 17.30
N LEU A 112 -0.33 -2.03 16.31
CA LEU A 112 0.30 -1.75 15.03
C LEU A 112 1.02 -0.40 15.05
N ASP A 113 2.19 -0.35 14.40
CA ASP A 113 2.95 0.90 14.22
C ASP A 113 2.56 1.61 12.92
N GLY A 114 1.79 0.96 12.04
CA GLY A 114 1.28 1.52 10.80
C GLY A 114 0.25 0.62 10.13
N ALA A 115 -0.40 1.13 9.08
CA ALA A 115 -1.41 0.38 8.33
C ALA A 115 -1.34 0.61 6.82
N VAL A 116 -1.81 -0.38 6.06
CA VAL A 116 -2.14 -0.28 4.64
C VAL A 116 -3.66 -0.29 4.51
N ALA A 117 -4.23 0.82 4.07
CA ALA A 117 -5.64 0.95 3.79
C ALA A 117 -5.91 0.58 2.33
N VAL A 118 -6.59 -0.55 2.11
CA VAL A 118 -6.93 -1.06 0.78
C VAL A 118 -8.31 -0.56 0.39
N PHE A 119 -8.40 0.00 -0.82
CA PHE A 119 -9.62 0.53 -1.43
C PHE A 119 -9.94 -0.27 -2.69
N ASP A 120 -11.22 -0.42 -3.01
CA ASP A 120 -11.64 -0.99 -4.30
C ASP A 120 -11.68 0.13 -5.34
N GLY A 121 -10.87 0.03 -6.40
CA GLY A 121 -10.78 1.02 -7.49
C GLY A 121 -12.12 1.38 -8.14
N VAL A 122 -13.13 0.51 -8.04
CA VAL A 122 -14.47 0.72 -8.60
C VAL A 122 -15.41 1.41 -7.60
N ALA A 123 -15.32 1.07 -6.31
CA ALA A 123 -16.23 1.58 -5.29
C ALA A 123 -15.68 2.83 -4.56
N GLY A 124 -14.35 2.95 -4.46
CA GLY A 124 -13.65 4.01 -3.75
C GLY A 124 -13.84 3.95 -2.24
N VAL A 125 -14.19 5.09 -1.65
CA VAL A 125 -14.47 5.19 -0.21
C VAL A 125 -15.90 4.75 0.09
N GLU A 126 -16.04 3.79 0.99
CA GLU A 126 -17.32 3.23 1.41
C GLU A 126 -17.62 3.56 2.88
N PRO A 127 -18.89 3.50 3.33
CA PRO A 127 -19.28 3.86 4.70
C PRO A 127 -18.52 3.11 5.80
N GLN A 128 -18.09 1.88 5.52
CA GLN A 128 -17.31 1.09 6.47
C GLN A 128 -15.83 1.50 6.48
N THR A 129 -15.31 1.93 5.34
CA THR A 129 -13.96 2.50 5.22
C THR A 129 -13.83 3.72 6.14
N GLU A 130 -14.83 4.60 6.20
CA GLU A 130 -14.84 5.71 7.18
C GLU A 130 -14.75 5.24 8.63
N THR A 131 -15.42 4.15 8.98
CA THR A 131 -15.46 3.64 10.35
C THR A 131 -14.08 3.14 10.77
N VAL A 132 -13.46 2.29 9.95
CA VAL A 132 -12.10 1.80 10.19
C VAL A 132 -11.10 2.96 10.12
N TRP A 133 -11.35 3.94 9.26
CA TRP A 133 -10.52 5.13 9.17
C TRP A 133 -10.53 5.97 10.46
N ARG A 134 -11.70 6.17 11.07
CA ARG A 134 -11.82 6.85 12.37
C ARG A 134 -11.17 6.06 13.49
N GLN A 135 -11.23 4.73 13.45
CA GLN A 135 -10.55 3.89 14.45
C GLN A 135 -9.03 4.05 14.38
N ALA A 136 -8.44 4.02 13.18
CA ALA A 136 -7.01 4.20 13.01
C ALA A 136 -6.56 5.65 13.35
N ASN A 137 -7.41 6.66 13.16
CA ASN A 137 -7.15 8.02 13.66
C ASN A 137 -7.12 8.06 15.19
N ARG A 138 -8.02 7.34 15.87
CA ARG A 138 -8.08 7.32 17.34
C ARG A 138 -6.82 6.75 17.99
N TYR A 139 -6.12 5.87 17.29
CA TYR A 139 -4.91 5.21 17.78
C TYR A 139 -3.62 5.78 17.18
N ASP A 140 -3.71 6.91 16.47
CA ASP A 140 -2.57 7.56 15.83
C ASP A 140 -1.73 6.55 15.03
N VAL A 141 -2.38 5.76 14.17
CA VAL A 141 -1.71 4.77 13.31
C VAL A 141 -1.41 5.40 11.94
N PRO A 142 -0.13 5.66 11.58
CA PRO A 142 0.26 6.17 10.26
C PRO A 142 -0.09 5.19 9.15
N ARG A 143 -0.41 5.70 7.95
CA ARG A 143 -1.00 4.84 6.91
C ARG A 143 -0.59 5.22 5.51
N LEU A 144 -0.68 4.22 4.65
CA LEU A 144 -0.66 4.37 3.19
C LEU A 144 -1.95 3.79 2.62
N CYS A 145 -2.45 4.39 1.55
CA CYS A 145 -3.61 3.93 0.80
C CYS A 145 -3.15 3.13 -0.41
N PHE A 146 -3.82 2.02 -0.68
CA PHE A 146 -3.61 1.18 -1.86
C PHE A 146 -4.94 0.99 -2.58
N VAL A 147 -5.06 1.58 -3.76
CA VAL A 147 -6.24 1.46 -4.63
C VAL A 147 -6.09 0.18 -5.44
N ASN A 148 -6.79 -0.85 -5.03
CA ASN A 148 -6.72 -2.18 -5.63
C ASN A 148 -7.71 -2.33 -6.78
N LYS A 149 -7.64 -3.45 -7.51
CA LYS A 149 -8.57 -3.82 -8.59
C LYS A 149 -8.63 -2.80 -9.74
N MET A 150 -7.50 -2.15 -10.06
CA MET A 150 -7.39 -1.21 -11.18
C MET A 150 -7.65 -1.84 -12.56
N ASP A 151 -7.66 -3.18 -12.64
CA ASP A 151 -8.00 -3.98 -13.80
C ASP A 151 -9.52 -4.13 -14.04
N ARG A 152 -10.36 -3.73 -13.07
CA ARG A 152 -11.81 -3.88 -13.16
C ARG A 152 -12.46 -2.76 -13.96
N ASN A 153 -13.55 -3.08 -14.65
CA ASN A 153 -14.36 -2.10 -15.36
C ASN A 153 -14.94 -1.07 -14.39
N GLY A 154 -14.69 0.20 -14.66
CA GLY A 154 -15.14 1.33 -13.84
C GLY A 154 -14.16 1.68 -12.72
N ALA A 155 -12.97 1.08 -12.74
CA ALA A 155 -11.89 1.49 -11.84
C ALA A 155 -11.42 2.90 -12.20
N ASP A 156 -11.37 3.77 -11.18
CA ASP A 156 -11.01 5.18 -11.35
C ASP A 156 -10.19 5.67 -10.14
N PHE A 157 -8.87 5.63 -10.32
CA PHE A 157 -7.92 6.04 -9.30
C PHE A 157 -8.11 7.51 -8.87
N TYR A 158 -8.40 8.41 -9.81
CA TYR A 158 -8.50 9.83 -9.52
C TYR A 158 -9.77 10.14 -8.74
N ARG A 159 -10.88 9.48 -9.10
CA ARG A 159 -12.13 9.56 -8.33
C ARG A 159 -11.92 9.04 -6.90
N ASP A 160 -11.22 7.93 -6.74
CA ASP A 160 -10.98 7.34 -5.42
C ASP A 160 -10.11 8.25 -4.55
N VAL A 161 -9.05 8.85 -5.10
CA VAL A 161 -8.24 9.88 -4.43
C VAL A 161 -9.10 11.07 -4.01
N GLN A 162 -9.99 11.55 -4.89
CA GLN A 162 -10.91 12.64 -4.56
C GLN A 162 -11.89 12.26 -3.44
N MET A 163 -12.42 11.03 -3.46
CA MET A 163 -13.28 10.54 -2.39
C MET A 163 -12.56 10.46 -1.04
N MET A 164 -11.25 10.17 -1.02
CA MET A 164 -10.46 10.22 0.22
C MET A 164 -10.42 11.63 0.81
N VAL A 165 -10.29 12.67 -0.02
CA VAL A 165 -10.39 14.07 0.42
C VAL A 165 -11.79 14.34 0.97
N ASP A 166 -12.83 14.07 0.18
CA ASP A 166 -14.20 14.50 0.47
C ASP A 166 -14.83 13.76 1.65
N GLN A 167 -14.54 12.47 1.82
CA GLN A 167 -15.20 11.60 2.80
C GLN A 167 -14.33 11.30 4.02
N LEU A 168 -13.02 11.13 3.84
CA LEU A 168 -12.11 10.82 4.95
C LEU A 168 -11.47 12.06 5.56
N GLY A 169 -11.51 13.20 4.86
CA GLY A 169 -10.91 14.46 5.30
C GLY A 169 -9.40 14.37 5.49
N CYS A 170 -8.72 13.54 4.70
CA CYS A 170 -7.27 13.41 4.73
C CYS A 170 -6.61 14.16 3.56
N ASP A 171 -5.28 14.23 3.56
CA ASP A 171 -4.45 14.80 2.49
C ASP A 171 -3.77 13.67 1.70
N PRO A 172 -4.49 13.04 0.74
CA PRO A 172 -3.95 11.96 -0.07
C PRO A 172 -2.93 12.50 -1.07
N VAL A 173 -1.75 11.90 -1.10
CA VAL A 173 -0.68 12.24 -2.04
C VAL A 173 -0.35 11.03 -2.91
N PRO A 174 -0.79 11.01 -4.18
CA PRO A 174 -0.43 9.97 -5.12
C PRO A 174 1.09 9.87 -5.29
N LEU A 175 1.63 8.67 -5.08
CA LEU A 175 3.02 8.33 -5.39
C LEU A 175 3.13 7.62 -6.74
N GLN A 176 2.02 7.08 -7.24
CA GLN A 176 1.94 6.33 -8.47
C GLN A 176 0.70 6.78 -9.26
N LEU A 177 0.80 6.72 -10.59
CA LEU A 177 -0.32 6.93 -11.49
C LEU A 177 -0.56 5.67 -12.32
N PRO A 178 -1.81 5.19 -12.47
CA PRO A 178 -2.10 4.00 -13.25
C PRO A 178 -1.85 4.25 -14.74
N ILE A 179 -1.27 3.25 -15.42
CA ILE A 179 -1.04 3.26 -16.87
C ILE A 179 -2.08 2.35 -17.52
N GLY A 180 -3.01 2.97 -18.26
CA GLY A 180 -4.18 2.30 -18.81
C GLY A 180 -5.35 2.24 -17.83
N GLN A 181 -6.50 1.80 -18.33
CA GLN A 181 -7.76 1.71 -17.57
C GLN A 181 -8.48 0.39 -17.86
N ASP A 182 -9.21 -0.12 -16.89
CA ASP A 182 -9.94 -1.39 -16.97
C ASP A 182 -9.01 -2.52 -17.47
N ILE A 183 -9.44 -3.25 -18.51
CA ILE A 183 -8.70 -4.34 -19.15
C ILE A 183 -7.39 -3.89 -19.83
N SER A 184 -7.17 -2.58 -20.01
CA SER A 184 -5.93 -2.05 -20.58
C SER A 184 -4.92 -1.62 -19.53
N PHE A 185 -5.26 -1.76 -18.24
CA PHE A 185 -4.34 -1.52 -17.13
C PHE A 185 -3.15 -2.47 -17.24
N LYS A 186 -1.95 -1.89 -17.38
CA LYS A 186 -0.72 -2.63 -17.66
C LYS A 186 0.43 -2.28 -16.72
N GLY A 187 0.21 -1.35 -15.79
CA GLY A 187 1.25 -0.91 -14.88
C GLY A 187 0.98 0.45 -14.28
N MET A 188 2.05 1.06 -13.76
CA MET A 188 1.99 2.34 -13.05
C MET A 188 3.24 3.17 -13.34
N TYR A 189 3.07 4.48 -13.38
CA TYR A 189 4.17 5.43 -13.40
C TYR A 189 4.50 5.83 -11.96
N ASP A 190 5.69 5.47 -11.47
CA ASP A 190 6.18 5.88 -10.15
C ASP A 190 6.61 7.34 -10.22
N LEU A 191 5.81 8.23 -9.61
CA LEU A 191 6.09 9.65 -9.58
C LEU A 191 7.37 9.93 -8.81
N VAL A 192 7.73 9.14 -7.77
CA VAL A 192 8.89 9.37 -6.91
C VAL A 192 10.19 9.12 -7.67
N SER A 193 10.31 7.96 -8.32
CA SER A 193 11.49 7.59 -9.10
C SER A 193 11.47 8.08 -10.54
N GLN A 194 10.32 8.57 -11.02
CA GLN A 194 10.06 9.01 -12.39
C GLN A 194 10.30 7.90 -13.41
N LYS A 195 9.72 6.73 -13.15
CA LYS A 195 9.87 5.53 -13.99
C LYS A 195 8.53 4.85 -14.20
N SER A 196 8.31 4.34 -15.41
CA SER A 196 7.22 3.45 -15.74
C SER A 196 7.54 2.02 -15.28
N LEU A 197 6.62 1.40 -14.56
CA LEU A 197 6.65 -0.01 -14.19
C LEU A 197 5.57 -0.72 -15.02
N LEU A 198 5.97 -1.54 -15.99
CA LEU A 198 5.06 -2.17 -16.96
C LEU A 198 5.09 -3.68 -16.83
N TRP A 199 3.95 -4.31 -16.55
CA TRP A 199 3.86 -5.75 -16.38
C TRP A 199 3.72 -6.46 -17.73
N LYS A 200 4.46 -7.55 -17.93
CA LYS A 200 4.46 -8.35 -19.18
C LYS A 200 3.30 -9.35 -19.28
N GLY A 201 2.25 -9.14 -18.50
CA GLY A 201 1.04 -9.96 -18.47
C GLY A 201 0.50 -10.14 -17.05
N ASP A 202 -0.56 -10.92 -16.97
CA ASP A 202 -1.46 -10.98 -15.81
C ASP A 202 -1.08 -12.13 -14.85
N GLY A 203 0.00 -12.84 -15.20
CA GLY A 203 0.45 -14.04 -14.51
C GLY A 203 1.02 -13.79 -13.13
N LEU A 204 0.90 -14.79 -12.26
CA LEU A 204 1.56 -14.84 -10.96
C LEU A 204 3.08 -14.74 -11.11
N GLY A 205 3.71 -13.77 -10.43
CA GLY A 205 5.15 -13.55 -10.57
C GLY A 205 5.54 -12.92 -11.91
N ALA A 206 4.59 -12.28 -12.60
CA ALA A 206 4.85 -11.58 -13.85
C ALA A 206 6.01 -10.59 -13.66
N GLU A 207 6.98 -10.71 -14.56
CA GLU A 207 8.07 -9.75 -14.67
C GLU A 207 7.50 -8.42 -15.13
N PHE A 208 8.03 -7.35 -14.55
CA PHE A 208 7.77 -6.00 -15.02
C PHE A 208 9.05 -5.38 -15.56
N ASP A 209 8.89 -4.57 -16.60
CA ASP A 209 9.95 -3.71 -17.10
C ASP A 209 9.93 -2.39 -16.35
N VAL A 210 11.13 -1.87 -16.10
CA VAL A 210 11.34 -0.51 -15.61
C VAL A 210 11.82 0.33 -16.78
N VAL A 211 11.02 1.30 -17.18
CA VAL A 211 11.30 2.18 -18.32
C VAL A 211 11.42 3.62 -17.82
N ASP A 212 12.40 4.36 -18.31
CA ASP A 212 12.64 5.76 -17.91
C ASP A 212 11.72 6.76 -18.62
N GLU A 213 10.80 6.28 -19.46
CA GLU A 213 9.91 7.09 -20.30
C GLU A 213 8.54 7.29 -19.62
N ILE A 214 8.00 8.50 -19.76
CA ILE A 214 6.60 8.80 -19.45
C ILE A 214 5.73 8.12 -20.51
N PRO A 215 4.64 7.42 -20.13
CA PRO A 215 3.72 6.85 -21.10
C PRO A 215 3.06 7.93 -21.96
N GLU A 216 2.88 7.65 -23.25
CA GLU A 216 2.27 8.57 -24.21
C GLU A 216 0.90 9.07 -23.73
N GLY A 217 0.71 10.39 -23.72
CA GLY A 217 -0.55 11.04 -23.34
C GLY A 217 -0.73 11.23 -21.83
N MET A 218 0.30 10.95 -21.02
CA MET A 218 0.29 11.18 -19.57
C MET A 218 1.18 12.35 -19.14
N GLU A 219 1.84 13.07 -20.05
CA GLU A 219 2.81 14.11 -19.75
C GLU A 219 2.24 15.19 -18.84
N ASP A 220 1.08 15.76 -19.22
CA ASP A 220 0.42 16.84 -18.46
C ASP A 220 0.00 16.36 -17.06
N VAL A 221 -0.55 15.14 -16.96
CA VAL A 221 -1.00 14.56 -15.70
C VAL A 221 0.19 14.24 -14.79
N VAL A 222 1.27 13.69 -15.34
CA VAL A 222 2.50 13.41 -14.60
C VAL A 222 3.12 14.71 -14.08
N GLU A 223 3.18 15.75 -14.90
CA GLU A 223 3.69 17.06 -14.47
C GLU A 223 2.85 17.63 -13.32
N GLU A 224 1.52 17.63 -13.46
CA GLU A 224 0.60 18.12 -12.43
C GLU A 224 0.76 17.37 -11.10
N TYR A 225 0.68 16.04 -11.11
CA TYR A 225 0.74 15.23 -9.89
C TYR A 225 2.15 15.19 -9.29
N ARG A 226 3.21 15.27 -10.11
CA ARG A 226 4.58 15.38 -9.61
C ARG A 226 4.81 16.72 -8.91
N ALA A 227 4.30 17.82 -9.47
CA ALA A 227 4.39 19.14 -8.82
C ALA A 227 3.70 19.12 -7.44
N LYS A 228 2.46 18.61 -7.37
CA LYS A 228 1.71 18.44 -6.11
C LYS A 228 2.44 17.56 -5.10
N LEU A 229 3.01 16.44 -5.54
CA LEU A 229 3.81 15.54 -4.70
C LEU A 229 5.03 16.25 -4.11
N VAL A 230 5.79 16.95 -4.95
CA VAL A 230 7.01 17.65 -4.53
C VAL A 230 6.68 18.78 -3.55
N GLU A 231 5.69 19.61 -3.88
CA GLU A 231 5.21 20.71 -3.02
C GLU A 231 4.84 20.19 -1.63
N LYS A 232 3.98 19.17 -1.55
CA LYS A 232 3.58 18.57 -0.27
C LYS A 232 4.73 17.95 0.50
N ALA A 233 5.70 17.35 -0.19
CA ALA A 233 6.85 16.75 0.46
C ALA A 233 7.79 17.81 1.04
N VAL A 234 8.11 18.89 0.31
CA VAL A 234 9.03 19.93 0.80
C VAL A 234 8.44 20.71 1.96
N GLU A 235 7.11 20.88 2.03
CA GLU A 235 6.43 21.47 3.21
C GLU A 235 6.73 20.74 4.52
N GLN A 236 7.23 19.50 4.47
CA GLN A 236 7.56 18.75 5.67
C GLN A 236 8.89 19.19 6.30
N ASP A 237 9.70 20.04 5.64
CA ASP A 237 11.00 20.48 6.13
C ASP A 237 11.36 21.90 5.67
N ASP A 238 11.57 22.81 6.62
CA ASP A 238 11.77 24.24 6.34
C ASP A 238 12.99 24.50 5.42
N GLU A 239 14.08 23.73 5.57
CA GLU A 239 15.29 23.90 4.76
C GLU A 239 15.06 23.48 3.31
N GLU A 240 14.38 22.34 3.10
CA GLU A 240 14.05 21.88 1.74
C GLU A 240 12.97 22.75 1.08
N LEU A 241 12.04 23.30 1.87
CA LEU A 241 11.05 24.26 1.39
C LEU A 241 11.69 25.57 0.90
N GLU A 242 12.60 26.15 1.68
CA GLU A 242 13.34 27.36 1.30
C GLU A 242 14.15 27.12 0.02
N LYS A 243 14.89 26.02 -0.03
CA LYS A 243 15.66 25.62 -1.22
C LYS A 243 14.79 25.44 -2.47
N PHE A 244 13.60 24.83 -2.31
CA PHE A 244 12.66 24.67 -3.41
C PHE A 244 12.15 26.02 -3.93
N PHE A 245 11.84 26.97 -3.05
CA PHE A 245 11.43 28.32 -3.46
C PHE A 245 12.55 29.11 -4.15
N GLU A 246 13.80 28.96 -3.73
CA GLU A 246 14.94 29.66 -4.33
C GLU A 246 15.32 29.09 -5.70
N THR A 247 15.32 27.77 -5.85
CA THR A 247 15.86 27.09 -7.04
C THR A 247 14.79 26.64 -8.02
N GLY A 248 13.57 26.38 -7.56
CA GLY A 248 12.52 25.68 -8.31
C GLY A 248 12.84 24.20 -8.57
N GLU A 249 13.94 23.67 -8.02
CA GLU A 249 14.40 22.30 -8.28
C GLU A 249 13.82 21.32 -7.25
N ALA A 250 13.26 20.22 -7.73
CA ALA A 250 12.76 19.15 -6.86
C ALA A 250 13.92 18.45 -6.10
N PRO A 251 13.70 18.02 -4.84
CA PRO A 251 14.68 17.23 -4.11
C PRO A 251 15.03 15.91 -4.82
N ASP A 252 16.21 15.38 -4.55
CA ASP A 252 16.59 14.05 -5.02
C ASP A 252 15.67 12.96 -4.46
N VAL A 253 15.65 11.78 -5.10
CA VAL A 253 14.76 10.67 -4.75
C VAL A 253 14.91 10.21 -3.28
N ALA A 254 16.12 10.23 -2.73
CA ALA A 254 16.35 9.79 -1.36
C ALA A 254 15.82 10.81 -0.35
N THR A 255 16.01 12.10 -0.62
CA THR A 255 15.49 13.22 0.16
C THR A 255 13.97 13.26 0.08
N LEU A 256 13.40 13.13 -1.11
CA LEU A 256 11.95 13.06 -1.32
C LEU A 256 11.31 11.91 -0.53
N LYS A 257 11.91 10.71 -0.53
CA LYS A 257 11.44 9.58 0.29
C LYS A 257 11.48 9.86 1.79
N LYS A 258 12.48 10.59 2.29
CA LYS A 258 12.57 10.98 3.71
C LYS A 258 11.45 11.96 4.07
N LEU A 259 11.18 12.93 3.21
CA LEU A 259 10.12 13.93 3.39
C LEU A 259 8.73 13.29 3.39
N ILE A 260 8.44 12.42 2.40
CA ILE A 260 7.19 11.64 2.36
C ILE A 260 7.03 10.82 3.64
N ARG A 261 8.11 10.14 4.08
CA ARG A 261 8.09 9.37 5.34
C ARG A 261 7.82 10.27 6.55
N LYS A 262 8.45 11.44 6.63
CA LYS A 262 8.24 12.43 7.70
C LYS A 262 6.76 12.82 7.75
N GLY A 263 6.20 13.23 6.61
CA GLY A 263 4.79 13.60 6.48
C GLY A 263 3.80 12.46 6.78
N THR A 264 4.15 11.24 6.38
CA THR A 264 3.33 10.05 6.67
C THR A 264 3.25 9.78 8.18
N LEU A 265 4.40 9.85 8.87
CA LEU A 265 4.46 9.61 10.31
C LEU A 265 3.83 10.74 11.14
N SER A 266 3.75 11.95 10.59
CA SER A 266 3.09 13.11 11.21
C SER A 266 1.64 13.32 10.78
N PHE A 267 1.06 12.41 9.99
CA PHE A 267 -0.32 12.49 9.48
C PHE A 267 -0.62 13.69 8.55
N SER A 268 0.40 14.41 8.11
CA SER A 268 0.26 15.52 7.16
C SER A 268 0.19 15.04 5.71
N ILE A 269 0.69 13.83 5.43
CA ILE A 269 0.63 13.19 4.11
C ILE A 269 0.07 11.79 4.27
N VAL A 270 -0.87 11.41 3.40
CA VAL A 270 -1.31 10.02 3.23
C VAL A 270 -0.87 9.53 1.85
N PRO A 271 0.22 8.75 1.74
CA PRO A 271 0.68 8.25 0.45
C PRO A 271 -0.36 7.34 -0.21
N VAL A 272 -0.62 7.52 -1.51
CA VAL A 272 -1.56 6.68 -2.28
C VAL A 272 -0.82 5.93 -3.40
N LEU A 273 -1.07 4.63 -3.48
CA LEU A 273 -0.52 3.69 -4.46
C LEU A 273 -1.65 2.96 -5.20
N CYS A 274 -1.37 2.33 -6.34
CA CYS A 274 -2.33 1.56 -7.15
C CYS A 274 -1.69 0.36 -7.84
#